data_AF-A0A4Y2S953-F1
#
_entry.id   AF-A0A4Y2S953-F1
#
_cell.length_a   1.000
_cell.length_b   1.000
_cell.length_c   1.000
_cell.angle_alpha   90.00
_cell.angle_beta   90.00
_cell.angle_gamma   90.00
#
_symmetry.space_group_name_H-M   'P 1'
#
loop_
_entity.id
_entity.type
_entity.pdbx_description
1 polymer ?
#
loop_
_entity_poly.entity_id
_entity_poly.type
_entity_poly.pdbx_seq_one_letter_code
_entity_poly.pdbx_strand_id
1 'polypeptide(L)'
;MVEITNCNHSNDGYFLLHQGILLPSSITPKLGAAFDASAKTTTGYSLIDLLCVGGVLQDDLFFILKIFNKHQYAFTANISKMFRQIEINPSQRKYLKILWKERPEENVKVFVLNTVTYGTPSAPFLETRTLQQLAKDESENFPIASKVLLEDFYMDDCLSGTSDINQFMVLKKELGELLLRSVLTLHKWCSSASSESILYLFNYCEKQSTVKTLRMMWNNCEDAFLFDISTISTTEFSKTDILSHIARLFDPLGLLGPVISKAKIFLQRLWLLQSNWGQKLPSDIVQDWYSFIASLSYVKNIKIPRFVLRPNPKEIILHGFTDASENAFGAVIYLQSVCDSSDNNTFLL
;
A
#
# COMPACT_ATOMS: atom_id res chain seq x y z
N MET A 1 -10.79 22.76 6.15
CA MET A 1 -11.35 22.96 7.50
C MET A 1 -11.86 24.38 7.59
N VAL A 2 -12.84 24.65 8.45
CA VAL A 2 -13.42 25.98 8.64
C VAL A 2 -13.43 26.29 10.13
N GLU A 3 -13.07 27.52 10.50
CA GLU A 3 -13.13 27.98 11.89
C GLU A 3 -14.59 28.21 12.30
N ILE A 4 -14.97 27.69 13.47
CA ILE A 4 -16.28 27.95 14.05
C ILE A 4 -16.18 29.22 14.90
N THR A 5 -16.62 30.35 14.34
CA THR A 5 -16.58 31.66 15.01
C THR A 5 -17.80 31.91 15.91
N ASN A 6 -18.95 31.34 15.56
CA ASN A 6 -20.17 31.39 16.37
C ASN A 6 -20.28 30.12 17.22
N CYS A 7 -19.53 30.10 18.33
CA CYS A 7 -19.72 29.12 19.39
C CYS A 7 -21.01 29.43 20.17
N ASN A 8 -22.19 29.32 19.52
CA ASN A 8 -23.37 28.99 20.29
C ASN A 8 -23.02 27.65 20.94
N HIS A 9 -22.97 27.62 22.27
CA HIS A 9 -22.52 26.52 23.14
C HIS A 9 -23.34 25.22 23.01
N SER A 10 -23.77 24.85 21.80
CA SER A 10 -24.28 23.53 21.52
C SER A 10 -23.15 22.52 21.78
N ASN A 11 -23.32 21.72 22.85
CA ASN A 11 -22.52 20.54 23.16
C ASN A 11 -22.72 19.41 22.11
N ASP A 12 -23.29 19.72 20.96
CA ASP A 12 -23.58 18.76 19.89
C ASP A 12 -22.32 18.54 19.03
N GLY A 13 -22.06 17.28 18.66
CA GLY A 13 -20.90 16.88 17.86
C GLY A 13 -19.82 16.16 18.65
N TYR A 14 -18.65 16.02 18.02
CA TYR A 14 -17.52 15.25 18.55
C TYR A 14 -16.19 15.94 18.21
N PHE A 15 -15.26 15.93 19.16
CA PHE A 15 -13.91 16.48 19.00
C PHE A 15 -12.91 15.35 18.78
N LEU A 16 -12.27 15.34 17.62
CA LEU A 16 -11.16 14.46 17.31
C LEU A 16 -9.91 14.94 18.04
N LEU A 17 -9.24 14.01 18.70
CA LEU A 17 -7.86 14.22 19.12
C LEU A 17 -6.98 14.23 17.87
N HIS A 18 -5.96 15.08 17.85
CA HIS A 18 -5.01 15.09 16.75
C HIS A 18 -3.60 15.37 17.24
N GLN A 19 -2.63 14.84 16.50
CA GLN A 19 -1.21 15.01 16.78
C GLN A 19 -0.40 15.13 15.48
N GLY A 20 0.70 15.88 15.55
CA GLY A 20 1.66 15.97 14.46
C GLY A 20 2.54 14.72 14.41
N ILE A 21 2.70 14.13 13.23
CA ILE A 21 3.61 13.01 12.99
C ILE A 21 4.73 13.49 12.08
N LEU A 22 5.96 13.47 12.58
CA LEU A 22 7.15 13.73 11.76
C LEU A 22 7.54 12.45 11.03
N LEU A 23 7.42 12.47 9.71
CA LEU A 23 7.93 11.42 8.84
C LEU A 23 9.41 11.71 8.55
N PRO A 24 10.34 10.83 8.98
CA PRO A 24 11.74 10.96 8.65
C PRO A 24 11.89 10.87 7.13
N SER A 25 12.45 11.90 6.50
CA SER A 25 12.87 11.85 5.09
C SER A 25 14.32 12.30 4.99
N SER A 26 15.03 11.82 3.97
CA SER A 26 16.46 12.10 3.75
C SER A 26 16.77 13.56 3.44
N ILE A 27 15.79 14.38 3.07
CA ILE A 27 16.00 15.77 2.62
C ILE A 27 15.31 16.77 3.56
N THR A 28 14.03 16.58 3.87
CA THR A 28 13.28 17.42 4.82
C THR A 28 12.21 16.59 5.55
N PRO A 29 12.15 16.61 6.89
CA PRO A 29 11.10 15.89 7.62
C PRO A 29 9.73 16.48 7.26
N LYS A 30 8.83 15.64 6.77
CA LYS A 30 7.46 16.06 6.45
C LYS A 30 6.60 15.89 7.69
N LEU A 31 5.88 16.95 8.08
CA LEU A 31 4.89 16.88 9.15
C LEU A 31 3.53 16.46 8.58
N GLY A 32 3.07 15.27 8.98
CA GLY A 32 1.70 14.83 8.84
C GLY A 32 0.87 15.16 10.08
N ALA A 33 -0.44 14.96 9.99
CA ALA A 33 -1.31 14.89 11.17
C ALA A 33 -1.83 13.46 11.31
N ALA A 34 -2.17 13.05 12.52
CA ALA A 34 -2.99 11.88 12.81
C ALA A 34 -4.21 12.33 13.59
N PHE A 35 -5.37 11.76 13.25
CA PHE A 35 -6.62 12.00 13.94
C PHE A 35 -7.03 10.73 14.66
N ASP A 36 -7.50 10.88 15.90
CA ASP A 36 -7.95 9.79 16.75
C ASP A 36 -9.42 10.00 17.14
N ALA A 37 -10.23 9.03 16.72
CA ALA A 37 -11.67 8.95 16.90
C ALA A 37 -12.09 7.95 18.01
N SER A 38 -11.13 7.41 18.76
CA SER A 38 -11.35 6.36 19.78
C SER A 38 -11.70 6.89 21.17
N ALA A 39 -11.54 8.20 21.41
CA ALA A 39 -11.83 8.80 22.71
C ALA A 39 -13.33 8.72 23.04
N LYS A 40 -13.65 8.19 24.22
CA LYS A 40 -15.05 8.13 24.68
C LYS A 40 -15.51 9.50 25.15
N THR A 41 -16.74 9.85 24.78
CA THR A 41 -17.39 11.07 25.25
C THR A 41 -18.16 10.83 26.55
N THR A 42 -18.87 11.85 27.04
CA THR A 42 -19.78 11.75 28.20
C THR A 42 -20.90 10.73 28.00
N THR A 43 -21.18 10.30 26.77
CA THR A 43 -22.14 9.22 26.48
C THR A 43 -21.57 7.82 26.70
N GLY A 44 -20.26 7.68 26.94
CA GLY A 44 -19.57 6.40 27.06
C GLY A 44 -19.16 5.77 25.71
N TYR A 45 -19.55 6.38 24.59
CA TYR A 45 -19.20 5.94 23.23
C TYR A 45 -18.17 6.88 22.60
N SER A 46 -17.30 6.29 21.78
CA SER A 46 -16.40 6.99 20.87
C SER A 46 -17.05 7.17 19.50
N LEU A 47 -16.43 7.99 18.63
CA LEU A 47 -16.91 8.11 17.26
C LEU A 47 -16.70 6.82 16.47
N ILE A 48 -15.65 6.04 16.77
CA ILE A 48 -15.42 4.73 16.17
C ILE A 48 -16.59 3.78 16.44
N ASP A 49 -17.12 3.77 17.67
CA ASP A 49 -18.21 2.87 18.07
C ASP A 49 -19.52 3.15 17.30
N LEU A 50 -19.69 4.38 16.80
CA LEU A 50 -20.93 4.86 16.20
C LEU A 50 -20.88 4.91 14.67
N LEU A 51 -19.69 4.93 14.07
CA LEU A 51 -19.54 5.00 12.62
C LEU A 51 -19.67 3.61 11.97
N CYS A 52 -20.47 3.53 10.92
CA CYS A 52 -20.48 2.36 10.06
C CYS A 52 -19.16 2.27 9.29
N VAL A 53 -18.43 1.16 9.44
CA VAL A 53 -17.17 0.90 8.73
C VAL A 53 -17.38 0.86 7.20
N GLY A 54 -18.53 0.36 6.76
CA GLY A 54 -18.77 0.01 5.36
C GLY A 54 -18.23 -1.38 5.01
N GLY A 55 -18.48 -1.82 3.77
CA GLY A 55 -17.96 -3.08 3.26
C GLY A 55 -16.53 -2.93 2.72
N VAL A 56 -15.83 -4.05 2.55
CA VAL A 56 -14.57 -4.06 1.78
C VAL A 56 -14.93 -4.10 0.30
N LEU A 57 -14.61 -3.03 -0.42
CA LEU A 57 -14.90 -2.88 -1.85
C LEU A 57 -13.70 -3.17 -2.76
N GLN A 58 -12.49 -3.25 -2.17
CA GLN A 58 -11.24 -3.46 -2.89
C GLN A 58 -11.01 -4.95 -3.09
N ASP A 59 -10.42 -5.28 -4.22
CA ASP A 59 -9.88 -6.62 -4.43
C ASP A 59 -8.68 -6.87 -3.51
N ASP A 60 -8.39 -8.16 -3.31
CA ASP A 60 -7.24 -8.58 -2.52
C ASP A 60 -5.94 -8.06 -3.14
N LEU A 61 -5.02 -7.60 -2.28
CA LEU A 61 -3.73 -7.06 -2.71
C LEU A 61 -2.95 -8.04 -3.62
N PHE A 62 -3.03 -9.34 -3.34
CA PHE A 62 -2.43 -10.37 -4.18
C PHE A 62 -2.97 -10.31 -5.61
N PHE A 63 -4.28 -10.14 -5.77
CA PHE A 63 -4.93 -10.09 -7.07
C PHE A 63 -4.48 -8.86 -7.89
N ILE A 64 -4.47 -7.68 -7.25
CA ILE A 64 -3.99 -6.43 -7.88
C ILE A 64 -2.53 -6.58 -8.33
N LEU A 65 -1.68 -7.21 -7.52
CA LEU A 65 -0.28 -7.44 -7.88
C LEU A 65 -0.13 -8.47 -9.02
N LYS A 66 -0.99 -9.49 -9.11
CA LYS A 66 -0.99 -10.41 -10.27
C LYS A 66 -1.43 -9.71 -11.55
N ILE A 67 -2.45 -8.84 -11.46
CA ILE A 67 -2.85 -7.96 -12.57
C ILE A 67 -1.67 -7.06 -12.97
N PHE A 68 -0.98 -6.47 -12.00
CA PHE A 68 0.20 -5.68 -12.27
C PHE A 68 1.28 -6.49 -13.02
N ASN A 69 1.52 -7.74 -12.65
CA ASN A 69 2.53 -8.62 -13.27
C ASN A 69 2.19 -9.08 -14.70
N LYS A 70 0.92 -9.07 -15.14
CA LYS A 70 0.55 -9.45 -16.52
C LYS A 70 0.78 -8.34 -17.56
N HIS A 71 0.97 -7.10 -17.14
CA HIS A 71 1.12 -5.98 -18.09
C HIS A 71 2.54 -5.90 -18.63
N GLN A 72 2.73 -5.78 -19.94
CA GLN A 72 4.06 -5.60 -20.52
C GLN A 72 4.58 -4.18 -20.24
N TYR A 73 3.74 -3.18 -20.48
CA TYR A 73 3.98 -1.79 -20.13
C TYR A 73 3.19 -1.48 -18.88
N ALA A 74 3.87 -1.30 -17.77
CA ALA A 74 3.25 -1.11 -16.47
C ALA A 74 3.56 0.27 -15.91
N PHE A 75 2.71 0.73 -15.01
CA PHE A 75 2.95 1.92 -14.21
C PHE A 75 2.41 1.78 -12.80
N THR A 76 3.02 2.54 -11.91
CA THR A 76 2.48 2.81 -10.58
C THR A 76 2.23 4.30 -10.43
N ALA A 77 1.20 4.66 -9.69
CA ALA A 77 0.88 6.03 -9.36
C ALA A 77 0.08 6.09 -8.06
N ASN A 78 -0.01 7.27 -7.46
CA ASN A 78 -0.80 7.47 -6.26
C ASN A 78 -1.66 8.75 -6.37
N ILE A 79 -2.90 8.72 -5.88
CA ILE A 79 -3.77 9.91 -5.85
C ILE A 79 -3.34 10.84 -4.71
N SER A 80 -2.93 12.06 -5.07
CA SER A 80 -2.44 13.01 -4.08
C SER A 80 -3.53 13.45 -3.10
N LYS A 81 -3.31 13.16 -1.82
CA LYS A 81 -4.14 13.61 -0.69
C LYS A 81 -5.62 13.24 -0.90
N MET A 82 -5.89 12.03 -1.36
CA MET A 82 -7.22 11.59 -1.80
C MET A 82 -8.34 11.87 -0.79
N PHE A 83 -8.17 11.51 0.49
CA PHE A 83 -9.15 11.81 1.55
C PHE A 83 -9.54 13.30 1.64
N ARG A 84 -8.62 14.21 1.30
CA ARG A 84 -8.87 15.67 1.36
C ARG A 84 -9.64 16.21 0.15
N GLN A 85 -9.88 15.39 -0.87
CA GLN A 85 -10.65 15.78 -2.06
C GLN A 85 -12.12 15.35 -1.96
N ILE A 86 -12.49 14.57 -0.94
CA ILE A 86 -13.84 14.01 -0.77
C ILE A 86 -14.55 14.77 0.35
N GLU A 87 -15.60 15.51 0.01
CA GLU A 87 -16.38 16.24 1.01
C GLU A 87 -17.28 15.32 1.85
N ILE A 88 -17.35 15.60 3.14
CA ILE A 88 -18.33 15.02 4.06
C ILE A 88 -19.61 15.85 3.98
N ASN A 89 -20.75 15.16 4.07
CA ASN A 89 -22.06 15.82 4.13
C ASN A 89 -22.08 16.87 5.26
N PRO A 90 -22.52 18.12 5.00
CA PRO A 90 -22.53 19.18 6.00
C PRO A 90 -23.17 18.81 7.35
N SER A 91 -24.22 17.99 7.35
CA SER A 91 -24.91 17.53 8.57
C SER A 91 -24.03 16.67 9.49
N GLN A 92 -23.02 16.00 8.94
CA GLN A 92 -22.12 15.11 9.68
C GLN A 92 -20.80 15.78 10.08
N ARG A 93 -20.45 16.93 9.48
CA ARG A 93 -19.19 17.64 9.76
C ARG A 93 -19.03 17.97 11.25
N LYS A 94 -20.13 18.19 11.99
CA LYS A 94 -20.11 18.45 13.44
C LYS A 94 -19.43 17.35 14.28
N TYR A 95 -19.25 16.14 13.75
CA TYR A 95 -18.53 15.06 14.42
C TYR A 95 -17.02 15.04 14.15
N LEU A 96 -16.53 15.95 13.30
CA LEU A 96 -15.14 16.07 12.91
C LEU A 96 -14.53 17.39 13.40
N LYS A 97 -14.87 17.82 14.63
CA LYS A 97 -14.32 19.03 15.23
C LYS A 97 -12.90 18.78 15.73
N ILE A 98 -12.05 19.79 15.71
CA ILE A 98 -10.72 19.77 16.33
C ILE A 98 -10.50 21.05 17.13
N LEU A 99 -9.69 20.94 18.17
CA LEU A 99 -9.15 22.09 18.89
C LEU A 99 -7.80 22.46 18.29
N TRP A 100 -7.59 23.73 17.98
CA TRP A 100 -6.36 24.22 17.40
C TRP A 100 -5.79 25.39 18.19
N LYS A 101 -4.48 25.36 18.39
CA LYS A 101 -3.69 26.48 18.91
C LYS A 101 -2.50 26.68 17.99
N GLU A 102 -2.33 27.90 17.49
CA GLU A 102 -1.17 28.23 16.66
C GLU A 102 0.09 28.46 17.51
N ARG A 103 -0.11 29.04 18.70
CA ARG A 103 0.93 29.21 19.73
C ARG A 103 0.40 28.80 21.10
N PRO A 104 1.27 28.36 22.04
CA PRO A 104 0.86 27.96 23.39
C PRO A 104 0.04 29.05 24.12
N GLU A 105 0.40 30.31 23.91
CA GLU A 105 -0.16 31.48 24.58
C GLU A 105 -1.49 31.95 23.96
N GLU A 106 -1.81 31.48 22.76
CA GLU A 106 -3.04 31.86 22.07
C GLU A 106 -4.27 31.10 22.59
N ASN A 107 -5.43 31.74 22.41
CA ASN A 107 -6.72 31.14 22.71
C ASN A 107 -6.98 29.92 21.81
N VAL A 108 -7.61 28.89 22.38
CA VAL A 108 -8.02 27.70 21.62
C VAL A 108 -9.08 28.11 20.62
N LYS A 109 -8.85 27.78 19.34
CA LYS A 109 -9.82 27.90 18.26
C LYS A 109 -10.46 26.54 17.99
N VAL A 110 -11.70 26.54 17.54
CA VAL A 110 -12.40 25.33 17.12
C VAL A 110 -12.50 25.33 15.60
N PHE A 111 -12.03 24.25 14.98
CA PHE A 111 -12.20 24.01 13.55
C PHE A 111 -13.07 22.79 13.31
N VAL A 112 -13.73 22.78 12.16
CA VAL A 112 -14.41 21.59 11.63
C VAL A 112 -13.74 21.12 10.36
N LEU A 113 -13.47 19.81 10.26
CA LEU A 113 -12.97 19.20 9.04
C LEU A 113 -14.14 19.00 8.06
N ASN A 114 -13.94 19.34 6.80
CA ASN A 114 -14.99 19.29 5.77
C ASN A 114 -14.94 18.03 4.91
N THR A 115 -13.84 17.31 4.98
CA THR A 115 -13.50 16.22 4.06
C THR A 115 -13.33 14.92 4.83
N VAL A 116 -13.30 13.81 4.10
CA VAL A 116 -13.04 12.50 4.69
C VAL A 116 -11.77 12.57 5.52
N THR A 117 -11.86 12.13 6.77
CA THR A 117 -10.77 12.21 7.74
C THR A 117 -10.22 10.82 7.97
N TYR A 118 -8.97 10.60 7.55
CA TYR A 118 -8.25 9.36 7.81
C TYR A 118 -8.14 9.10 9.32
N GLY A 119 -8.12 7.84 9.72
CA GLY A 119 -8.22 7.43 11.13
C GLY A 119 -9.67 7.23 11.61
N THR A 120 -10.67 7.59 10.80
CA THR A 120 -12.07 7.18 11.03
C THR A 120 -12.38 5.84 10.35
N PRO A 121 -13.27 4.99 10.92
CA PRO A 121 -13.51 3.65 10.38
C PRO A 121 -14.10 3.64 8.97
N SER A 122 -14.91 4.63 8.63
CA SER A 122 -15.58 4.73 7.32
C SER A 122 -14.69 5.29 6.21
N ALA A 123 -13.54 5.87 6.55
CA ALA A 123 -12.71 6.57 5.57
C ALA A 123 -12.26 5.70 4.38
N PRO A 124 -11.75 4.46 4.57
CA PRO A 124 -11.32 3.62 3.46
C PRO A 124 -12.47 3.24 2.52
N PHE A 125 -13.66 2.98 3.08
CA PHE A 125 -14.85 2.70 2.29
C PHE A 125 -15.26 3.91 1.45
N LEU A 126 -15.34 5.10 2.07
CA LEU A 126 -15.74 6.32 1.38
C LEU A 126 -14.77 6.68 0.23
N GLU A 127 -13.47 6.50 0.46
CA GLU A 127 -12.43 6.69 -0.55
C GLU A 127 -12.64 5.78 -1.77
N THR A 128 -12.69 4.47 -1.52
CA THR A 128 -12.86 3.47 -2.58
C THR A 128 -14.18 3.63 -3.31
N ARG A 129 -15.27 3.83 -2.55
CA ARG A 129 -16.61 3.98 -3.11
C ARG A 129 -16.73 5.21 -4.00
N THR A 130 -15.97 6.27 -3.70
CA THR A 130 -15.92 7.49 -4.52
C THR A 130 -15.24 7.21 -5.86
N LEU A 131 -14.12 6.49 -5.90
CA LEU A 131 -13.50 6.06 -7.17
C LEU A 131 -14.42 5.15 -7.98
N GLN A 132 -15.06 4.17 -7.32
CA GLN A 132 -16.01 3.30 -8.00
C GLN A 132 -17.23 4.06 -8.52
N GLN A 133 -17.66 5.14 -7.84
CA GLN A 133 -18.74 5.98 -8.35
C GLN A 133 -18.28 6.76 -9.58
N LEU A 134 -17.11 7.40 -9.50
CA LEU A 134 -16.52 8.16 -10.60
C LEU A 134 -16.36 7.29 -11.85
N ALA A 135 -15.86 6.06 -11.68
CA ALA A 135 -15.74 5.09 -12.77
C ALA A 135 -17.08 4.72 -13.41
N LYS A 136 -18.16 4.61 -12.61
CA LYS A 136 -19.50 4.31 -13.14
C LYS A 136 -20.06 5.50 -13.92
N ASP A 137 -19.96 6.69 -13.34
CA ASP A 137 -20.51 7.91 -13.90
C ASP A 137 -19.82 8.32 -15.21
N GLU A 138 -18.52 8.04 -15.33
CA GLU A 138 -17.68 8.42 -16.48
C GLU A 138 -17.35 7.24 -17.42
N SER A 139 -17.98 6.08 -17.21
CA SER A 139 -17.68 4.84 -17.96
C SER A 139 -17.88 4.96 -19.47
N GLU A 140 -18.87 5.73 -19.92
CA GLU A 140 -19.14 5.95 -21.34
C GLU A 140 -18.09 6.87 -22.00
N ASN A 141 -17.59 7.87 -21.26
CA ASN A 141 -16.63 8.86 -21.77
C ASN A 141 -15.19 8.33 -21.73
N PHE A 142 -14.87 7.52 -20.72
CA PHE A 142 -13.51 7.06 -20.42
C PHE A 142 -13.52 5.57 -20.05
N PRO A 143 -13.86 4.67 -20.99
CA PRO A 143 -14.10 3.26 -20.70
C PRO A 143 -12.85 2.52 -20.20
N ILE A 144 -11.66 2.86 -20.70
CA ILE A 144 -10.42 2.17 -20.33
C ILE A 144 -10.00 2.60 -18.92
N ALA A 145 -10.00 3.92 -18.66
CA ALA A 145 -9.67 4.43 -17.34
C ALA A 145 -10.69 4.03 -16.26
N SER A 146 -11.98 3.97 -16.60
CA SER A 146 -13.02 3.54 -15.67
C SER A 146 -12.80 2.10 -15.22
N LYS A 147 -12.37 1.22 -16.13
CA LYS A 147 -11.99 -0.15 -15.76
C LYS A 147 -10.81 -0.18 -14.79
N VAL A 148 -9.77 0.64 -15.03
CA VAL A 148 -8.62 0.76 -14.13
C VAL A 148 -9.03 1.24 -12.74
N LEU A 149 -9.94 2.22 -12.62
CA LEU A 149 -10.45 2.66 -11.31
C LEU A 149 -11.20 1.58 -10.53
N LEU A 150 -11.78 0.60 -11.23
CA LEU A 150 -12.53 -0.49 -10.61
C LEU A 150 -11.63 -1.67 -10.21
N GLU A 151 -10.60 -1.97 -11.00
CA GLU A 151 -9.83 -3.23 -10.90
C GLU A 151 -8.38 -3.04 -10.39
N ASP A 152 -7.77 -1.87 -10.59
CA ASP A 152 -6.31 -1.72 -10.47
C ASP A 152 -5.87 -0.76 -9.34
N PHE A 153 -6.82 -0.24 -8.57
CA PHE A 153 -6.57 0.60 -7.40
C PHE A 153 -6.65 -0.19 -6.10
N TYR A 154 -5.64 0.00 -5.25
CA TYR A 154 -5.67 -0.38 -3.84
C TYR A 154 -5.61 0.89 -2.99
N MET A 155 -6.76 1.31 -2.43
CA MET A 155 -6.95 2.65 -1.86
C MET A 155 -6.53 3.75 -2.86
N ASP A 156 -5.53 4.57 -2.51
CA ASP A 156 -5.00 5.66 -3.31
C ASP A 156 -3.88 5.24 -4.27
N ASP A 157 -3.35 4.01 -4.15
CA ASP A 157 -2.30 3.47 -5.02
C ASP A 157 -2.89 2.75 -6.24
N CYS A 158 -2.44 3.12 -7.44
CA CYS A 158 -2.75 2.48 -8.71
C CYS A 158 -1.58 1.65 -9.19
N LEU A 159 -1.83 0.38 -9.55
CA LEU A 159 -0.84 -0.49 -10.21
C LEU A 159 -1.49 -1.10 -11.44
N SER A 160 -1.17 -0.55 -12.60
CA SER A 160 -1.88 -0.89 -13.85
C SER A 160 -0.90 -0.94 -15.02
N GLY A 161 -1.43 -1.22 -16.21
CA GLY A 161 -0.66 -1.24 -17.43
C GLY A 161 -1.44 -1.82 -18.60
N THR A 162 -0.73 -2.09 -19.68
CA THR A 162 -1.27 -2.69 -20.90
C THR A 162 -0.23 -3.61 -21.55
N SER A 163 -0.64 -4.38 -22.54
CA SER A 163 0.25 -5.22 -23.34
C SER A 163 0.77 -4.50 -24.59
N ASP A 164 0.19 -3.35 -24.95
CA ASP A 164 0.54 -2.57 -26.14
C ASP A 164 0.83 -1.12 -25.76
N ILE A 165 1.86 -0.53 -26.39
CA ILE A 165 2.32 0.83 -26.09
C ILE A 165 1.32 1.90 -26.52
N ASN A 166 0.55 1.70 -27.60
CA ASN A 166 -0.44 2.69 -28.02
C ASN A 166 -1.62 2.69 -27.05
N GLN A 167 -2.11 1.51 -26.66
CA GLN A 167 -3.11 1.38 -25.60
C GLN A 167 -2.63 1.96 -24.27
N PHE A 168 -1.34 1.81 -23.95
CA PHE A 168 -0.74 2.40 -22.75
C PHE A 168 -0.88 3.93 -22.75
N MET A 169 -0.59 4.56 -23.90
CA MET A 169 -0.68 6.00 -24.06
C MET A 169 -2.12 6.52 -24.00
N VAL A 170 -3.08 5.77 -24.56
CA VAL A 170 -4.51 6.08 -24.46
C VAL A 170 -4.98 5.96 -23.01
N LEU A 171 -4.67 4.85 -22.34
CA LEU A 171 -5.00 4.64 -20.93
C LEU A 171 -4.48 5.79 -20.06
N LYS A 172 -3.21 6.15 -20.22
CA LYS A 172 -2.60 7.26 -19.48
C LYS A 172 -3.38 8.57 -19.66
N LYS A 173 -3.75 8.88 -20.90
CA LYS A 173 -4.54 10.09 -21.20
C LYS A 173 -5.92 10.04 -20.55
N GLU A 174 -6.68 8.98 -20.80
CA GLU A 174 -8.03 8.82 -20.24
C GLU A 174 -8.00 8.87 -18.70
N LEU A 175 -7.03 8.21 -18.07
CA LEU A 175 -6.93 8.15 -16.61
C LEU A 175 -6.69 9.53 -16.00
N GLY A 176 -5.84 10.33 -16.63
CA GLY A 176 -5.61 11.72 -16.21
C GLY A 176 -6.84 12.59 -16.36
N GLU A 177 -7.51 12.51 -17.52
CA GLU A 177 -8.70 13.31 -17.81
C GLU A 177 -9.89 12.91 -16.93
N LEU A 178 -10.10 11.62 -16.69
CA LEU A 178 -11.14 11.08 -15.81
C LEU A 178 -10.95 11.58 -14.37
N LEU A 179 -9.74 11.43 -13.82
CA LEU A 179 -9.49 11.82 -12.42
C LEU A 179 -9.66 13.34 -12.21
N LEU A 180 -9.34 14.15 -13.21
CA LEU A 180 -9.56 15.59 -13.17
C LEU A 180 -11.05 15.98 -13.11
N ARG A 181 -11.99 15.13 -13.54
CA ARG A 181 -13.44 15.35 -13.34
C ARG A 181 -13.81 15.48 -11.87
N SER A 182 -13.05 14.85 -10.98
CA SER A 182 -13.21 14.90 -9.53
C SER A 182 -12.07 15.63 -8.80
N VAL A 183 -11.30 16.47 -9.51
CA VAL A 183 -10.15 17.22 -8.94
C VAL A 183 -9.10 16.29 -8.31
N LEU A 184 -9.07 15.02 -8.74
CA LEU A 184 -8.08 14.04 -8.32
C LEU A 184 -6.86 14.15 -9.24
N THR A 185 -5.66 14.14 -8.65
CA THR A 185 -4.41 14.23 -9.40
C THR A 185 -3.47 13.10 -9.01
N LEU A 186 -2.93 12.41 -10.01
CA LEU A 186 -1.90 11.40 -9.78
C LEU A 186 -0.54 12.04 -9.53
N HIS A 187 0.24 11.42 -8.66
CA HIS A 187 1.63 11.75 -8.38
C HIS A 187 2.44 10.48 -8.13
N LYS A 188 3.77 10.63 -7.96
CA LYS A 188 4.73 9.51 -7.86
C LYS A 188 4.58 8.54 -9.04
N TRP A 189 4.34 9.08 -10.23
CA TRP A 189 4.17 8.29 -11.43
C TRP A 189 5.48 7.62 -11.81
N CYS A 190 5.44 6.31 -11.99
CA CYS A 190 6.60 5.52 -12.41
C CYS A 190 6.16 4.48 -13.43
N SER A 191 6.95 4.23 -14.47
CA SER A 191 6.57 3.32 -15.55
C SER A 191 7.76 2.55 -16.11
N SER A 192 7.51 1.31 -16.56
CA SER A 192 8.48 0.51 -17.32
C SER A 192 8.59 0.90 -18.79
N ALA A 193 7.68 1.73 -19.32
CA ALA A 193 7.78 2.22 -20.69
C ALA A 193 8.93 3.24 -20.82
N SER A 194 9.71 3.15 -21.91
CA SER A 194 10.84 4.04 -22.17
C SER A 194 10.41 5.52 -22.26
N SER A 195 11.15 6.38 -21.56
CA SER A 195 10.80 7.78 -21.26
C SER A 195 10.57 8.75 -22.43
N GLU A 196 10.85 8.38 -23.68
CA GLU A 196 10.88 9.31 -24.82
C GLU A 196 9.47 9.73 -25.31
N SER A 197 8.41 9.03 -24.92
CA SER A 197 7.02 9.37 -25.31
C SER A 197 6.20 10.08 -24.22
N ILE A 198 6.77 10.35 -23.03
CA ILE A 198 6.00 10.45 -21.77
C ILE A 198 5.55 11.88 -21.38
N LEU A 199 5.70 12.90 -22.23
CA LEU A 199 5.66 14.32 -21.80
C LEU A 199 4.28 15.01 -21.70
N TYR A 200 3.17 14.28 -21.59
CA TYR A 200 1.86 14.90 -21.33
C TYR A 200 1.21 14.45 -20.03
N LEU A 201 0.72 15.46 -19.29
CA LEU A 201 -0.14 15.48 -18.12
C LEU A 201 0.41 15.05 -16.75
N PHE A 202 1.41 14.19 -16.66
CA PHE A 202 1.86 13.65 -15.37
C PHE A 202 3.23 14.21 -14.97
N ASN A 203 3.29 14.81 -13.77
CA ASN A 203 4.52 15.33 -13.20
C ASN A 203 5.58 14.22 -13.11
N TYR A 204 6.69 14.44 -13.84
CA TYR A 204 8.01 13.82 -13.70
C TYR A 204 8.03 12.29 -13.47
N CYS A 205 8.33 11.54 -14.53
CA CYS A 205 8.75 10.13 -14.43
C CYS A 205 10.25 10.09 -14.06
N GLU A 206 10.59 9.64 -12.84
CA GLU A 206 11.98 9.47 -12.44
C GLU A 206 12.62 8.34 -13.28
N LYS A 207 13.54 8.71 -14.17
CA LYS A 207 14.18 7.81 -15.17
C LYS A 207 14.96 6.63 -14.57
N GLN A 208 15.20 6.61 -13.26
CA GLN A 208 15.91 5.54 -12.53
C GLN A 208 15.38 5.49 -11.09
N SER A 209 14.08 5.26 -10.91
CA SER A 209 13.48 5.21 -9.58
C SER A 209 13.18 3.78 -9.14
N THR A 210 13.81 3.37 -8.05
CA THR A 210 13.23 2.31 -7.23
C THR A 210 12.06 2.94 -6.49
N VAL A 211 10.84 2.55 -6.87
CA VAL A 211 9.63 3.03 -6.21
C VAL A 211 9.16 2.02 -5.19
N LYS A 212 8.82 2.52 -4.00
CA LYS A 212 8.18 1.73 -2.96
C LYS A 212 6.67 2.02 -2.95
N THR A 213 5.88 1.06 -3.43
CA THR A 213 4.41 1.12 -3.50
C THR A 213 3.86 -0.14 -2.86
N LEU A 214 2.81 -0.02 -2.04
CA LEU A 214 2.21 -1.15 -1.30
C LEU A 214 3.23 -2.03 -0.56
N ARG A 215 4.26 -1.37 0.00
CA ARG A 215 5.41 -1.98 0.72
C ARG A 215 6.32 -2.89 -0.12
N MET A 216 6.05 -3.05 -1.41
CA MET A 216 6.96 -3.67 -2.37
C MET A 216 7.88 -2.62 -2.98
N MET A 217 9.07 -3.03 -3.42
CA MET A 217 9.93 -2.17 -4.22
C MET A 217 10.00 -2.68 -5.65
N TRP A 218 9.85 -1.77 -6.60
CA TRP A 218 9.93 -2.06 -8.01
C TRP A 218 10.94 -1.11 -8.66
N ASN A 219 11.87 -1.68 -9.43
CA ASN A 219 12.74 -0.93 -10.31
C ASN A 219 12.12 -0.92 -11.70
N ASN A 220 11.72 0.25 -12.16
CA ASN A 220 11.02 0.40 -13.43
C ASN A 220 11.91 0.22 -14.66
N CYS A 221 13.22 0.44 -14.53
CA CYS A 221 14.17 0.34 -15.64
C CYS A 221 14.54 -1.11 -15.96
N GLU A 222 14.83 -1.88 -14.90
CA GLU A 222 15.09 -3.31 -15.00
C GLU A 222 13.80 -4.14 -15.04
N ASP A 223 12.65 -3.49 -14.79
CA ASP A 223 11.33 -4.08 -14.64
C ASP A 223 11.30 -5.29 -13.68
N ALA A 224 11.87 -5.09 -12.49
CA ALA A 224 12.06 -6.15 -11.50
C ALA A 224 11.67 -5.70 -10.09
N PHE A 225 11.10 -6.62 -9.33
CA PHE A 225 10.93 -6.49 -7.90
C PHE A 225 12.26 -6.60 -7.18
N LEU A 226 12.44 -5.70 -6.22
CA LEU A 226 13.60 -5.60 -5.35
C LEU A 226 13.16 -5.77 -3.89
N PHE A 227 14.09 -6.15 -3.03
CA PHE A 227 13.81 -6.38 -1.62
C PHE A 227 14.82 -5.63 -0.74
N ASP A 228 14.35 -4.70 0.09
CA ASP A 228 15.19 -4.01 1.06
C ASP A 228 14.72 -4.37 2.46
N ILE A 229 15.55 -5.12 3.15
CA ILE A 229 15.32 -5.53 4.52
C ILE A 229 16.30 -4.73 5.38
N SER A 230 15.75 -3.87 6.24
CA SER A 230 16.52 -3.15 7.24
C SER A 230 16.99 -4.13 8.31
N THR A 231 18.29 -4.34 8.46
CA THR A 231 18.88 -5.10 9.55
C THR A 231 18.97 -4.21 10.80
N ILE A 232 18.45 -4.69 11.94
CA ILE A 232 18.53 -3.98 13.22
C ILE A 232 19.76 -4.51 13.97
N SER A 233 20.51 -3.59 14.60
CA SER A 233 21.80 -3.87 15.25
C SER A 233 21.70 -4.17 16.76
N THR A 234 20.54 -4.61 17.26
CA THR A 234 20.33 -4.88 18.70
C THR A 234 20.86 -6.25 19.09
N THR A 235 21.54 -6.33 20.24
CA THR A 235 22.17 -7.55 20.79
C THR A 235 21.30 -8.37 21.72
N GLU A 236 20.14 -7.85 22.06
CA GLU A 236 19.18 -8.54 22.91
C GLU A 236 17.84 -8.62 22.17
N PHE A 237 17.23 -9.80 22.20
CA PHE A 237 15.94 -10.04 21.58
C PHE A 237 14.99 -10.73 22.57
N SER A 238 13.75 -10.28 22.54
CA SER A 238 12.60 -10.98 23.09
C SER A 238 11.81 -11.68 21.97
N LYS A 239 10.84 -12.53 22.35
CA LYS A 239 9.92 -13.14 21.38
C LYS A 239 9.15 -12.09 20.58
N THR A 240 8.75 -11.01 21.24
CA THR A 240 8.03 -9.89 20.61
C THR A 240 8.88 -9.20 19.55
N ASP A 241 10.17 -9.02 19.81
CA ASP A 241 11.09 -8.40 18.86
C ASP A 241 11.26 -9.27 17.61
N ILE A 242 11.46 -10.58 17.80
CA ILE A 242 11.57 -11.53 16.69
C ILE A 242 10.28 -11.58 15.87
N LEU A 243 9.12 -11.63 16.51
CA LEU A 243 7.84 -11.59 15.81
C LEU A 243 7.67 -10.30 14.99
N SER A 244 8.02 -9.15 15.57
CA SER A 244 8.02 -7.85 14.89
C SER A 244 8.96 -7.84 13.68
N HIS A 245 10.15 -8.44 13.80
CA HIS A 245 11.09 -8.57 12.70
C HIS A 245 10.54 -9.45 11.57
N ILE A 246 9.93 -10.59 11.89
CA ILE A 246 9.30 -11.47 10.89
C ILE A 246 8.15 -10.74 10.18
N ALA A 247 7.32 -9.99 10.91
CA ALA A 247 6.22 -9.23 10.34
C ALA A 247 6.69 -8.12 9.36
N ARG A 248 7.95 -7.67 9.46
CA ARG A 248 8.56 -6.71 8.52
C ARG A 248 9.00 -7.36 7.21
N LEU A 249 9.12 -8.69 7.14
CA LEU A 249 9.33 -9.45 5.90
C LEU A 249 8.03 -9.55 5.11
N PHE A 250 7.46 -8.40 4.78
CA PHE A 250 6.20 -8.30 4.05
C PHE A 250 6.39 -8.73 2.60
N ASP A 251 5.70 -9.78 2.19
CA ASP A 251 5.82 -10.40 0.88
C ASP A 251 4.43 -10.86 0.41
N PRO A 252 3.63 -9.95 -0.17
CA PRO A 252 2.26 -10.24 -0.54
C PRO A 252 2.18 -11.25 -1.68
N LEU A 253 3.23 -11.42 -2.49
CA LEU A 253 3.27 -12.36 -3.61
C LEU A 253 3.85 -13.74 -3.25
N GLY A 254 4.46 -13.89 -2.08
CA GLY A 254 5.13 -15.15 -1.67
C GLY A 254 6.50 -15.38 -2.33
N LEU A 255 7.11 -14.36 -2.93
CA LEU A 255 8.38 -14.43 -3.65
C LEU A 255 9.59 -14.73 -2.74
N LEU A 256 9.52 -14.31 -1.48
CA LEU A 256 10.46 -14.60 -0.40
C LEU A 256 10.01 -15.78 0.48
N GLY A 257 9.06 -16.59 0.00
CA GLY A 257 8.51 -17.75 0.71
C GLY A 257 9.56 -18.61 1.44
N PRO A 258 10.70 -19.00 0.81
CA PRO A 258 11.75 -19.76 1.49
C PRO A 258 12.41 -19.02 2.67
N VAL A 259 12.62 -17.71 2.55
CA VAL A 259 13.21 -16.87 3.60
C VAL A 259 12.24 -16.73 4.77
N ILE A 260 10.97 -16.44 4.49
CA ILE A 260 9.92 -16.30 5.49
C ILE A 260 9.65 -17.64 6.19
N SER A 261 9.72 -18.76 5.46
CA SER A 261 9.56 -20.11 6.03
C SER A 261 10.63 -20.40 7.08
N LYS A 262 11.90 -20.10 6.81
CA LYS A 262 12.97 -20.21 7.81
C LYS A 262 12.69 -19.35 9.05
N ALA A 263 12.21 -18.14 8.85
CA ALA A 263 11.85 -17.23 9.94
C ALA A 263 10.68 -17.78 10.79
N LYS A 264 9.66 -18.37 10.15
CA LYS A 264 8.50 -18.98 10.83
C LYS A 264 8.86 -20.28 11.56
N ILE A 265 9.72 -21.12 11.00
CA ILE A 265 10.26 -22.30 11.70
C ILE A 265 11.01 -21.87 12.96
N PHE A 266 11.80 -20.78 12.87
CA PHE A 266 12.46 -20.21 14.05
C PHE A 266 11.45 -19.75 15.10
N LEU A 267 10.39 -19.04 14.70
CA LEU A 267 9.31 -18.63 15.60
C LEU A 267 8.62 -19.83 16.28
N GLN A 268 8.40 -20.92 15.56
CA GLN A 268 7.87 -22.16 16.13
C GLN A 268 8.79 -22.74 17.21
N ARG A 269 10.12 -22.77 16.97
CA ARG A 269 11.10 -23.17 17.99
C ARG A 269 11.00 -22.30 19.24
N LEU A 270 10.77 -20.99 19.11
CA LEU A 270 10.56 -20.11 20.27
C LEU A 270 9.31 -20.47 21.07
N TRP A 271 8.23 -20.89 20.41
CA TRP A 271 7.01 -21.31 21.11
C TRP A 271 7.25 -22.55 21.97
N LEU A 272 8.05 -23.50 21.48
CA LEU A 272 8.43 -24.71 22.22
C LEU A 272 9.26 -24.42 23.48
N LEU A 273 9.99 -23.30 23.52
CA LEU A 273 10.76 -22.88 24.71
C LEU A 273 9.87 -22.41 25.88
N GLN A 274 8.57 -22.22 25.69
CA GLN A 274 7.61 -21.76 26.72
C GLN A 274 8.01 -20.49 27.50
N SER A 275 8.95 -19.66 26.99
CA SER A 275 9.32 -18.39 27.61
C SER A 275 8.28 -17.27 27.42
N ASN A 276 8.29 -16.27 28.30
CA ASN A 276 7.38 -15.13 28.21
C ASN A 276 7.75 -14.16 27.07
N TRP A 277 6.76 -13.42 26.54
CA TRP A 277 6.89 -12.56 25.36
C TRP A 277 7.98 -11.49 25.46
N GLY A 278 8.13 -10.85 26.63
CA GLY A 278 9.13 -9.81 26.89
C GLY A 278 10.43 -10.31 27.54
N GLN A 279 10.57 -11.63 27.75
CA GLN A 279 11.76 -12.18 28.37
C GLN A 279 12.92 -12.27 27.37
N LYS A 280 14.13 -11.97 27.85
CA LYS A 280 15.36 -12.15 27.06
C LYS A 280 15.53 -13.61 26.67
N LEU A 281 15.89 -13.84 25.42
CA LEU A 281 16.13 -15.17 24.89
C LEU A 281 17.52 -15.70 25.32
N PRO A 282 17.68 -17.03 25.45
CA PRO A 282 18.98 -17.66 25.67
C PRO A 282 20.02 -17.28 24.60
N SER A 283 21.30 -17.24 24.97
CA SER A 283 22.36 -16.75 24.09
C SER A 283 22.56 -17.59 22.83
N ASP A 284 22.34 -18.91 22.89
CA ASP A 284 22.36 -19.81 21.75
C ASP A 284 21.26 -19.46 20.73
N ILE A 285 20.04 -19.20 21.22
CA ILE A 285 18.90 -18.79 20.39
C ILE A 285 19.15 -17.43 19.74
N VAL A 286 19.69 -16.48 20.51
CA VAL A 286 20.05 -15.15 20.01
C VAL A 286 21.10 -15.25 18.92
N GLN A 287 22.12 -16.10 19.09
CA GLN A 287 23.17 -16.31 18.09
C GLN A 287 22.61 -16.88 16.79
N ASP A 288 21.72 -17.88 16.86
CA ASP A 288 21.06 -18.44 15.68
C ASP A 288 20.21 -17.40 14.94
N TRP A 289 19.44 -16.59 15.68
CA TRP A 289 18.65 -15.51 15.11
C TRP A 289 19.52 -14.44 14.44
N TYR A 290 20.65 -14.13 15.05
CA TYR A 290 21.63 -13.21 14.49
C TYR A 290 22.20 -13.70 13.17
N SER A 291 22.55 -14.97 13.08
CA SER A 291 22.99 -15.59 11.83
C SER A 291 21.92 -15.50 10.74
N PHE A 292 20.64 -15.69 11.10
CA PHE A 292 19.53 -15.47 10.17
C PHE A 292 19.45 -14.01 9.71
N ILE A 293 19.46 -13.02 10.61
CA ILE A 293 19.42 -11.60 10.26
C ILE A 293 20.60 -11.23 9.36
N ALA A 294 21.82 -11.69 9.69
CA ALA A 294 23.00 -11.42 8.89
C ALA A 294 22.83 -11.94 7.45
N SER A 295 22.18 -13.10 7.28
CA SER A 295 21.88 -13.66 5.96
C SER A 295 20.84 -12.85 5.16
N LEU A 296 19.99 -12.05 5.81
CA LEU A 296 18.99 -11.21 5.13
C LEU A 296 19.63 -10.10 4.28
N SER A 297 20.90 -9.77 4.53
CA SER A 297 21.65 -8.85 3.67
C SER A 297 21.73 -9.33 2.22
N TYR A 298 21.79 -10.65 1.99
CA TYR A 298 21.83 -11.25 0.66
C TYR A 298 20.49 -11.14 -0.09
N VAL A 299 19.37 -10.96 0.61
CA VAL A 299 18.05 -10.80 -0.02
C VAL A 299 18.01 -9.54 -0.90
N LYS A 300 18.84 -8.53 -0.59
CA LYS A 300 18.98 -7.32 -1.42
C LYS A 300 19.52 -7.59 -2.82
N ASN A 301 20.18 -8.73 -3.02
CA ASN A 301 20.71 -9.15 -4.32
C ASN A 301 19.67 -9.91 -5.17
N ILE A 302 18.52 -10.27 -4.57
CA ILE A 302 17.44 -10.94 -5.28
C ILE A 302 16.72 -9.91 -6.14
N LYS A 303 16.63 -10.21 -7.45
CA LYS A 303 15.85 -9.47 -8.43
C LYS A 303 14.90 -10.44 -9.10
N ILE A 304 13.60 -10.16 -9.06
CA ILE A 304 12.58 -11.02 -9.67
C ILE A 304 11.87 -10.21 -10.76
N PRO A 305 11.86 -10.65 -12.03
CA PRO A 305 11.14 -9.96 -13.09
C PRO A 305 9.67 -9.74 -12.72
N ARG A 306 9.16 -8.53 -12.92
CA ARG A 306 7.74 -8.21 -12.66
C ARG A 306 6.85 -8.82 -13.74
N PHE A 307 7.22 -8.65 -15.01
CA PHE A 307 6.44 -9.18 -16.14
C PHE A 307 6.62 -10.70 -16.23
N VAL A 308 5.54 -11.44 -15.98
CA VAL A 308 5.56 -12.92 -15.92
C VAL A 308 5.05 -13.60 -17.19
N LEU A 309 4.75 -12.82 -18.24
CA LEU A 309 4.26 -13.33 -19.53
C LEU A 309 5.27 -13.05 -20.65
N ARG A 310 5.05 -13.66 -21.81
CA ARG A 310 5.61 -13.17 -23.08
C ARG A 310 4.52 -12.45 -23.88
N PRO A 311 4.88 -11.50 -24.77
CA PRO A 311 3.92 -10.92 -25.69
C PRO A 311 3.37 -11.99 -26.63
N ASN A 312 2.05 -11.99 -26.84
CA ASN A 312 1.34 -12.89 -27.76
C ASN A 312 1.67 -14.40 -27.56
N PRO A 313 1.51 -14.95 -26.34
CA PRO A 313 1.74 -16.37 -26.11
C PRO A 313 0.65 -17.17 -26.84
N LYS A 314 1.01 -18.30 -27.45
CA LYS A 314 0.02 -19.23 -28.02
C LYS A 314 -0.72 -19.99 -26.94
N GLU A 315 0.00 -20.33 -25.88
CA GLU A 315 -0.51 -21.07 -24.75
C GLU A 315 0.17 -20.58 -23.47
N ILE A 316 -0.58 -20.59 -22.37
CA ILE A 316 -0.10 -20.31 -21.03
C ILE A 316 -0.30 -21.56 -20.19
N ILE A 317 0.79 -22.11 -19.65
CA ILE A 317 0.80 -23.31 -18.82
C ILE A 317 1.20 -22.95 -17.40
N LEU A 318 0.44 -23.43 -16.41
CA LEU A 318 0.78 -23.29 -15.00
C LEU A 318 1.44 -24.58 -14.51
N HIS A 319 2.66 -24.46 -13.99
CA HIS A 319 3.40 -25.55 -13.35
C HIS A 319 3.36 -25.39 -11.84
N GLY A 320 2.67 -26.29 -11.16
CA GLY A 320 2.66 -26.34 -9.69
C GLY A 320 3.67 -27.37 -9.19
N PHE A 321 4.57 -26.95 -8.32
CA PHE A 321 5.46 -27.85 -7.58
C PHE A 321 5.14 -27.73 -6.10
N THR A 322 5.23 -28.86 -5.39
CA THR A 322 5.07 -28.94 -3.95
C THR A 322 6.14 -29.82 -3.36
N ASP A 323 6.61 -29.47 -2.17
CA ASP A 323 7.53 -30.28 -1.39
C ASP A 323 7.19 -30.17 0.10
N ALA A 324 7.55 -31.21 0.85
CA ALA A 324 7.20 -31.36 2.24
C ALA A 324 8.39 -31.89 3.04
N SER A 325 8.62 -31.28 4.19
CA SER A 325 9.58 -31.76 5.20
C SER A 325 8.88 -31.87 6.55
N GLU A 326 9.57 -32.45 7.53
CA GLU A 326 9.07 -32.52 8.91
C GLU A 326 8.80 -31.13 9.52
N ASN A 327 9.47 -30.08 9.02
CA ASN A 327 9.42 -28.74 9.60
C ASN A 327 8.49 -27.77 8.84
N ALA A 328 8.27 -28.00 7.54
CA ALA A 328 7.48 -27.11 6.70
C ALA A 328 7.04 -27.77 5.39
N PHE A 329 5.95 -27.24 4.84
CA PHE A 329 5.45 -27.53 3.50
C PHE A 329 5.62 -26.28 2.64
N GLY A 330 6.01 -26.49 1.38
CA GLY A 330 6.19 -25.41 0.42
C GLY A 330 5.51 -25.75 -0.90
N ALA A 331 4.90 -24.74 -1.53
CA ALA A 331 4.40 -24.84 -2.89
C ALA A 331 4.88 -23.63 -3.69
N VAL A 332 5.12 -23.84 -4.97
CA VAL A 332 5.51 -22.79 -5.91
C VAL A 332 4.78 -23.00 -7.23
N ILE A 333 4.31 -21.90 -7.80
CA ILE A 333 3.64 -21.90 -9.10
C ILE A 333 4.53 -21.12 -10.07
N TYR A 334 4.82 -21.75 -11.20
CA TYR A 334 5.45 -21.09 -12.32
C TYR A 334 4.47 -20.94 -13.47
N LEU A 335 4.60 -19.85 -14.21
CA LEU A 335 3.85 -19.58 -15.42
C LEU A 335 4.79 -19.71 -16.62
N GLN A 336 4.47 -20.62 -17.54
CA GLN A 336 5.18 -20.81 -18.79
C GLN A 336 4.37 -20.22 -19.95
N SER A 337 5.00 -19.34 -20.72
CA SER A 337 4.44 -18.82 -21.96
C SER A 337 5.03 -19.58 -23.15
N VAL A 338 4.20 -20.33 -23.88
CA VAL A 338 4.62 -21.08 -25.06
C VAL A 338 4.50 -20.19 -26.30
N CYS A 339 5.61 -20.03 -27.02
CA CYS A 339 5.71 -19.23 -28.24
C CYS A 339 6.12 -20.13 -29.42
N ASP A 340 6.07 -19.60 -30.66
CA ASP A 340 6.40 -20.37 -31.87
C ASP A 340 7.88 -20.75 -32.02
N SER A 341 8.76 -20.11 -31.27
CA SER A 341 10.18 -20.47 -31.19
C SER A 341 10.41 -21.48 -30.07
N SER A 342 11.47 -22.29 -30.19
CA SER A 342 11.99 -23.20 -29.14
C SER A 342 12.47 -22.49 -27.85
N ASP A 343 12.05 -21.25 -27.62
CA ASP A 343 12.42 -20.36 -26.52
C ASP A 343 11.22 -20.20 -25.58
N ASN A 344 10.85 -21.29 -24.91
CA ASN A 344 9.82 -21.28 -23.88
C ASN A 344 10.42 -20.69 -22.60
N ASN A 345 9.84 -19.59 -22.10
CA ASN A 345 10.23 -19.02 -20.82
C ASN A 345 9.23 -19.39 -19.72
N THR A 346 9.78 -19.68 -18.55
CA THR A 346 9.02 -19.99 -17.34
C THR A 346 9.37 -18.97 -16.27
N PHE A 347 8.37 -18.25 -15.77
CA PHE A 347 8.52 -17.23 -14.74
C PHE A 347 7.85 -17.67 -13.45
N LEU A 348 8.42 -17.24 -12.31
CA LEU A 348 7.79 -17.42 -11.01
C LEU A 348 6.54 -16.54 -10.95
N LEU A 349 5.38 -17.13 -10.66
CA LEU A 349 4.11 -16.40 -10.65
C LEU A 349 3.99 -15.55 -9.40
#